data_AF-A0A087S9K4-F1
#
_entry.id   AF-A0A087S9K4-F1
#
_cell.length_a   1.000
_cell.length_b   1.000
_cell.length_c   1.000
_cell.angle_alpha   90.00
_cell.angle_beta   90.00
_cell.angle_gamma   90.00
#
_symmetry.space_group_name_H-M   'P 1'
#
loop_
_entity.id
_entity.type
_entity.pdbx_description
1 polymer ?
#
loop_
_entity_poly.entity_id
_entity_poly.type
_entity_poly.pdbx_seq_one_letter_code
_entity_poly.pdbx_strand_id
1 'polypeptide(L)'
;MPDLKDFRIGLAHLFVLHTSCSLTINENASPDVPLDLADTLDRIVPEGRQYRHLDEGLDDMPAHVKVRRLVSREDRAFPKDCPGHGER
;
A
#
# COMPACT_ATOMS: atom_id res chain seq x y z
N MET A 1 -18.47 12.77 -5.13
CA MET A 1 -17.87 13.22 -6.40
C MET A 1 -18.63 12.59 -7.56
N PRO A 2 -19.76 13.19 -8.00
CA PRO A 2 -20.60 12.64 -9.06
C PRO A 2 -19.91 12.66 -10.44
N ASP A 3 -19.05 13.64 -10.71
CA ASP A 3 -18.40 13.86 -12.01
C ASP A 3 -17.22 12.90 -12.29
N LEU A 4 -16.80 12.12 -11.29
CA LEU A 4 -15.73 11.12 -11.46
C LEU A 4 -16.13 10.02 -12.46
N LYS A 5 -17.44 9.80 -12.63
CA LYS A 5 -17.99 8.81 -13.57
C LYS A 5 -17.77 9.19 -15.03
N ASP A 6 -17.53 10.46 -15.33
CA ASP A 6 -17.38 10.98 -16.69
C ASP A 6 -15.93 10.94 -17.19
N PHE A 7 -14.97 10.72 -16.28
CA PHE A 7 -13.56 10.57 -16.63
C PHE A 7 -13.24 9.17 -17.16
N ARG A 8 -12.81 9.07 -18.43
CA ARG A 8 -12.41 7.78 -19.05
C ARG A 8 -10.93 7.42 -18.87
N ILE A 9 -10.06 8.43 -18.77
CA ILE A 9 -8.65 8.29 -18.42
C ILE A 9 -8.34 9.47 -17.51
N GLY A 10 -7.73 9.18 -16.37
CA GLY A 10 -7.24 10.18 -15.44
C GLY A 10 -6.11 9.60 -14.62
N LEU A 11 -5.36 10.49 -13.97
CA LEU A 11 -4.34 10.14 -12.99
C LEU A 11 -4.92 10.41 -11.61
N ALA A 12 -4.90 9.39 -10.74
CA ALA A 12 -5.35 9.51 -9.36
C ALA A 12 -4.13 9.50 -8.44
N HIS A 13 -3.90 10.61 -7.74
CA HIS A 13 -2.87 10.67 -6.72
C HIS A 13 -3.49 10.46 -5.34
N LEU A 14 -3.11 9.35 -4.70
CA LEU A 14 -3.54 9.00 -3.35
C LEU A 14 -2.37 9.26 -2.40
N PHE A 15 -2.53 10.25 -1.51
CA PHE A 15 -1.53 10.61 -0.51
C PHE A 15 -2.03 10.28 0.89
N VAL A 16 -1.23 9.53 1.65
CA VAL A 16 -1.46 9.31 3.09
C VAL A 16 -0.64 10.36 3.85
N LEU A 17 -1.33 11.26 4.56
CA LEU A 17 -0.69 12.29 5.40
C LEU A 17 -0.39 11.75 6.81
N HIS A 18 0.27 10.60 6.88
CA HIS A 18 0.66 9.95 8.12
C HIS A 18 2.13 9.55 8.04
N THR A 19 2.88 9.76 9.12
CA THR A 19 4.33 9.50 9.16
C THR A 19 4.67 8.02 9.35
N SER A 20 3.71 7.25 9.87
CA SER A 20 3.84 5.82 10.17
C SER A 20 2.77 4.95 9.49
N CYS A 21 2.17 5.40 8.38
CA CYS A 21 1.30 4.55 7.55
C CYS A 21 1.64 4.70 6.05
N SER A 22 1.61 3.58 5.32
CA SER A 22 1.83 3.51 3.87
C SER A 22 0.65 2.83 3.18
N LEU A 23 0.32 3.29 1.98
CA LEU A 23 -0.71 2.68 1.14
C LEU A 23 -0.08 1.79 0.07
N THR A 24 -0.61 0.57 -0.08
CA THR A 24 -0.20 -0.39 -1.12
C THR A 24 -1.41 -0.90 -1.85
N ILE A 25 -1.28 -1.13 -3.16
CA ILE A 25 -2.31 -1.77 -3.98
C ILE A 25 -1.83 -3.20 -4.27
N ASN A 26 -2.62 -4.19 -3.87
CA ASN A 26 -2.31 -5.60 -4.07
C ASN A 26 -3.47 -6.32 -4.77
N GLU A 27 -3.21 -7.55 -5.17
CA GLU A 27 -4.23 -8.46 -5.69
C GLU A 27 -5.31 -8.74 -4.63
N ASN A 28 -6.58 -8.59 -5.00
CA ASN A 28 -7.73 -8.82 -4.12
C ASN A 28 -8.38 -10.21 -4.35
N ALA A 29 -7.65 -11.16 -4.94
CA ALA A 29 -8.15 -12.48 -5.28
C ALA A 29 -7.93 -13.51 -4.16
N SER A 30 -6.80 -13.40 -3.45
CA SER A 30 -6.48 -14.28 -2.32
C SER A 30 -6.44 -13.51 -1.00
N PRO A 31 -7.10 -14.00 0.06
CA PRO A 31 -7.00 -13.43 1.41
C PRO A 31 -5.60 -13.63 2.02
N ASP A 32 -4.76 -14.50 1.45
CA ASP A 32 -3.42 -14.78 1.98
C ASP A 32 -2.41 -13.69 1.60
N VAL A 33 -2.60 -13.00 0.47
CA VAL A 33 -1.70 -11.93 0.00
C VAL A 33 -1.48 -10.82 1.05
N PRO A 34 -2.50 -10.25 1.70
CA PRO A 34 -2.28 -9.27 2.76
C PRO A 34 -1.59 -9.87 3.99
N LEU A 35 -1.80 -11.15 4.30
CA LEU A 35 -1.17 -11.84 5.43
C LEU A 35 0.31 -12.09 5.16
N ASP A 36 0.65 -12.62 3.98
CA ASP A 36 2.03 -12.84 3.55
C ASP A 36 2.84 -11.55 3.50
N LEU A 37 2.20 -10.44 3.08
CA LEU A 37 2.83 -9.13 3.08
C LEU A 37 3.13 -8.67 4.52
N ALA A 38 2.17 -8.80 5.43
CA ALA A 38 2.35 -8.46 6.84
C ALA A 38 3.47 -9.30 7.48
N ASP A 39 3.42 -10.62 7.32
CA ASP A 39 4.42 -11.55 7.85
C ASP A 39 5.82 -11.27 7.29
N THR A 40 5.91 -10.94 6.00
CA THR A 40 7.19 -10.60 5.37
C THR A 40 7.76 -9.30 5.92
N LEU A 41 6.91 -8.30 6.18
CA LEU A 41 7.32 -7.03 6.76
C LEU A 41 7.81 -7.19 8.21
N ASP A 42 7.13 -8.04 8.99
CA ASP A 42 7.53 -8.36 10.35
C ASP A 42 8.87 -9.10 10.39
N ARG A 43 9.14 -9.96 9.41
CA ARG A 43 10.46 -10.63 9.27
C ARG A 43 11.58 -9.69 8.86
N ILE A 44 11.32 -8.74 7.95
CA ILE A 44 12.34 -7.80 7.45
C ILE A 44 12.65 -6.73 8.50
N VAL A 45 11.62 -6.25 9.19
CA VAL A 45 11.70 -5.18 10.18
C VAL A 45 11.04 -5.65 11.47
N PRO A 46 11.72 -6.52 12.25
CA PRO A 46 11.17 -7.01 13.50
C PRO A 46 11.02 -5.86 14.49
N GLU A 47 10.02 -5.97 15.35
CA GLU A 47 9.83 -5.09 16.50
C GLU A 47 10.89 -5.36 17.57
N GLY A 48 11.26 -4.33 18.33
CA GLY A 48 12.18 -4.49 19.46
C GLY A 48 13.21 -3.39 19.63
N ARG A 49 14.12 -3.63 20.57
CA ARG A 49 15.10 -2.63 21.07
C ARG A 49 16.34 -2.48 20.17
N GLN A 50 16.34 -3.09 18.99
CA GLN A 50 17.43 -2.93 18.01
C GLN A 50 17.52 -1.51 17.41
N TYR A 51 16.49 -0.69 17.58
CA TYR A 51 16.46 0.68 17.05
C TYR A 51 16.82 1.71 18.13
N ARG A 52 17.49 2.79 17.70
CA ARG A 52 17.91 3.88 18.60
C ARG A 52 16.79 4.85 18.97
N HIS A 53 15.77 4.94 18.13
CA HIS A 53 14.59 5.77 18.34
C HIS A 53 13.46 4.85 18.80
N LEU A 54 13.01 5.07 20.03
CA LEU A 54 12.03 4.27 20.77
C LEU A 54 11.15 5.21 21.61
N ASP A 55 11.00 6.46 21.15
CA ASP A 55 10.42 7.53 21.95
C ASP A 55 8.89 7.35 22.06
N GLU A 56 8.26 6.72 21.06
CA GLU A 56 6.82 6.42 21.05
C GLU A 56 6.49 4.95 21.40
N GLY A 57 7.49 4.05 21.44
CA GLY A 57 7.27 2.64 21.71
C GLY A 57 8.34 1.72 21.12
N LEU A 58 8.17 0.39 21.28
CA LEU A 58 9.03 -0.62 20.66
C LEU A 58 8.72 -0.85 19.17
N ASP A 59 7.58 -0.34 18.71
CA ASP A 59 7.01 -0.44 17.37
C ASP A 59 7.21 0.84 16.52
N ASP A 60 7.58 1.95 17.15
CA ASP A 60 7.85 3.27 16.57
C ASP A 60 8.75 3.20 15.30
N MET A 61 10.03 2.87 15.49
CA MET A 61 10.96 2.72 14.36
C MET A 61 10.61 1.59 13.39
N PRO A 62 10.17 0.40 13.86
CA PRO A 62 9.65 -0.62 12.96
C PRO A 62 8.56 -0.10 12.02
N ALA A 63 7.57 0.63 12.54
CA ALA A 63 6.47 1.20 11.76
C ALA A 63 7.00 2.21 10.73
N HIS A 64 7.87 3.13 11.13
CA HIS A 64 8.48 4.10 10.20
C HIS A 64 9.28 3.43 9.07
N VAL A 65 10.04 2.37 9.37
CA VAL A 65 10.85 1.65 8.37
C VAL A 65 9.96 0.82 7.43
N LYS A 66 8.93 0.13 7.96
CA LYS A 66 7.94 -0.61 7.15
C LYS A 66 7.25 0.34 6.16
N VAL A 67 6.82 1.50 6.63
CA VAL A 67 6.13 2.53 5.84
C VAL A 67 7.00 3.07 4.72
N ARG A 68 8.26 3.40 5.01
CA ARG A 68 9.20 3.86 3.99
C ARG A 68 9.47 2.81 2.92
N ARG A 69 9.42 1.53 3.26
CA ARG A 69 9.68 0.43 2.32
C ARG A 69 8.50 0.09 1.42
N LEU A 70 7.29 0.46 1.83
CA LEU A 70 6.04 0.15 1.13
C LEU A 70 5.52 1.28 0.24
N VAL A 71 6.20 2.43 0.17
CA VAL A 71 5.80 3.53 -0.73
C VAL A 71 5.85 3.07 -2.19
N SER A 72 4.71 2.59 -2.66
CA SER A 72 4.44 2.31 -4.06
C SER A 72 4.02 3.63 -4.69
N ARG A 73 4.99 4.41 -5.18
CA ARG A 73 4.69 5.50 -6.12
C ARG A 73 4.37 4.86 -7.46
N GLU A 74 3.09 4.75 -7.78
CA GLU A 74 2.65 4.32 -9.10
C GLU A 74 1.64 5.32 -9.68
N ASP A 75 2.11 6.08 -10.66
CA ASP A 75 1.28 6.91 -11.52
C ASP A 75 0.63 6.01 -12.58
N ARG A 76 -0.47 5.34 -12.21
CA ARG A 76 -1.14 4.41 -13.13
C ARG A 76 -2.10 5.15 -14.06
N ALA A 77 -1.74 5.24 -15.34
CA ALA A 77 -2.66 5.63 -16.39
C ALA A 77 -3.58 4.44 -16.73
N PHE A 78 -4.90 4.64 -16.69
CA PHE A 78 -5.88 3.62 -17.10
C PHE A 78 -6.14 3.72 -18.62
N PRO A 79 -5.82 2.70 -19.44
CA PRO A 79 -6.15 2.70 -20.87
C PRO A 79 -7.57 2.17 -21.14
N LYS A 80 -8.14 2.54 -22.30
CA LYS A 80 -9.60 2.49 -22.57
C LYS A 80 -10.16 1.15 -23.05
N ASP A 81 -9.34 0.13 -23.29
CA ASP A 81 -9.80 -1.11 -23.93
C ASP A 81 -9.50 -2.34 -23.06
N CYS A 82 -10.50 -2.74 -22.26
CA CYS A 82 -10.58 -4.09 -21.71
C CYS A 82 -11.73 -4.79 -22.46
N PRO A 83 -11.47 -5.73 -23.39
CA PRO A 83 -12.54 -6.46 -24.04
C PRO A 83 -13.29 -7.28 -22.99
N GLY A 84 -14.61 -7.20 -23.02
CA GLY A 84 -15.51 -7.77 -22.03
C GLY A 84 -15.15 -9.20 -21.65
N HIS A 85 -15.18 -9.46 -20.35
CA HIS A 85 -15.16 -10.80 -19.80
C HIS A 85 -16.40 -11.53 -20.34
N GLY A 86 -16.21 -12.31 -21.40
CA GLY A 86 -17.17 -13.30 -21.85
C GLY A 86 -17.26 -14.39 -20.79
N GLU A 87 -18.49 -14.74 -20.45
CA GLU A 87 -18.87 -15.87 -19.60
C GLU A 87 -18.00 -17.11 -19.88
N ARG A 88 -17.38 -17.63 -18.83
CA ARG A 88 -17.12 -19.06 -18.64
C ARG A 88 -17.32 -19.40 -17.17
#